data_AF-A0A7W4CM07-F1
#
_entry.id   AF-A0A7W4CM07-F1
#
_cell.length_a   1.000
_cell.length_b   1.000
_cell.length_c   1.000
_cell.angle_alpha   90.00
_cell.angle_beta   90.00
_cell.angle_gamma   90.00
#
_symmetry.space_group_name_H-M   'P 1'
#
loop_
_entity.id
_entity.type
_entity.pdbx_description
1 polymer ?
#
loop_
_entity_poly.entity_id
_entity_poly.type
_entity_poly.pdbx_seq_one_letter_code
_entity_poly.pdbx_strand_id
1 'polypeptide(L)'
;MILLILGVALWWGAHLYKRMAAHPLPDSRRKGVVAGALVVSVLLMTIGYQQADATIWWAAGPALKGINNLLVLVAFFLFASAGIKNRIGTQMRHPQLTGFSLWAFAHLLTNGDLPSFVLFGGLLLWALVEMAVINRAEPNWVRPPHRTVIRKEVMAAVGALFVYLVVGLIHGLVGPNPFGA
;
A
#
# COMPACT_ATOMS: atom_id res chain seq x y z
N MET A 1 2.03 15.20 14.26
CA MET A 1 3.35 14.71 13.76
C MET A 1 3.87 13.45 14.46
N ILE A 2 4.14 13.47 15.77
CA ILE A 2 4.76 12.32 16.46
C ILE A 2 3.98 11.01 16.30
N LEU A 3 2.65 11.04 16.43
CA LEU A 3 1.80 9.85 16.27
C LEU A 3 1.92 9.27 14.85
N LEU A 4 1.99 10.13 13.83
CA LEU A 4 2.15 9.70 12.44
C LEU A 4 3.47 8.96 12.25
N ILE A 5 4.57 9.52 12.76
CA ILE A 5 5.90 8.92 12.69
C ILE A 5 5.92 7.58 13.44
N LEU A 6 5.34 7.52 14.64
CA LEU A 6 5.23 6.27 15.41
C LEU A 6 4.38 5.22 14.68
N GLY A 7 3.29 5.64 14.05
CA GLY A 7 2.47 4.78 13.21
C GLY A 7 3.27 4.15 12.08
N VAL A 8 3.98 4.97 11.30
CA VAL A 8 4.87 4.50 10.22
C VAL A 8 5.99 3.62 10.77
N ALA A 9 6.67 4.00 11.85
CA ALA A 9 7.72 3.18 12.45
C ALA A 9 7.19 1.80 12.92
N LEU A 10 6.00 1.77 13.52
CA LEU A 10 5.35 0.53 13.95
C LEU A 10 4.96 -0.35 12.75
N TRP A 11 4.54 0.24 11.63
CA TRP A 11 4.27 -0.48 10.38
C TRP A 11 5.51 -1.22 9.88
N TRP A 12 6.64 -0.52 9.83
CA TRP A 12 7.93 -1.11 9.45
C TRP A 12 8.32 -2.24 10.38
N GLY A 13 8.30 -1.98 11.70
CA GLY A 13 8.67 -2.95 12.71
C GLY A 13 7.81 -4.22 12.63
N ALA A 14 6.50 -4.07 12.48
CA ALA A 14 5.57 -5.20 12.40
C ALA A 14 5.78 -6.07 11.14
N HIS A 15 6.00 -5.46 9.98
CA HIS A 15 6.24 -6.20 8.74
C HIS A 15 7.61 -6.88 8.70
N LEU A 16 8.65 -6.18 9.15
CA LEU A 16 10.02 -6.71 9.18
C LEU A 16 10.25 -7.71 10.32
N TYR A 17 9.33 -7.79 11.30
CA TYR A 17 9.46 -8.66 12.47
C TYR A 17 9.79 -10.11 12.10
N LYS A 18 9.13 -10.67 11.07
CA LYS A 18 9.36 -12.06 10.64
C LYS A 18 10.77 -12.28 10.06
N ARG A 19 11.40 -11.21 9.58
CA ARG A 19 12.72 -11.24 8.94
C ARG A 19 13.86 -10.97 9.94
N MET A 20 13.54 -10.71 11.21
CA MET A 20 14.53 -10.62 12.28
C MET A 20 15.10 -12.01 12.61
N ALA A 21 16.43 -12.11 12.65
CA ALA A 21 17.17 -13.35 12.88
C ALA A 21 16.81 -14.05 14.22
N ALA A 22 16.44 -13.27 15.24
CA ALA A 22 15.92 -13.77 16.50
C ALA A 22 14.54 -13.15 16.75
N HIS A 23 13.54 -13.99 16.95
CA HIS A 23 12.23 -13.56 17.41
C HIS A 23 11.69 -14.57 18.44
N PRO A 24 11.33 -14.14 19.66
CA PRO A 24 11.06 -15.03 20.79
C PRO A 24 9.64 -15.65 20.78
N LEU A 25 8.77 -15.22 19.85
CA LEU A 25 7.36 -15.62 19.86
C LEU A 25 7.09 -16.83 18.94
N PRO A 26 6.29 -17.81 19.41
CA PRO A 26 5.82 -18.90 18.56
C PRO A 26 4.87 -18.38 17.46
N ASP A 27 4.83 -19.10 16.33
CA ASP A 27 4.08 -18.74 15.12
C ASP A 27 2.62 -18.35 15.35
N SER A 28 1.93 -19.07 16.24
CA SER A 28 0.51 -18.84 16.56
C SER A 28 0.26 -17.50 17.23
N ARG A 29 1.11 -17.12 18.21
CA ARG A 29 1.01 -15.84 18.93
C ARG A 29 1.54 -14.67 18.11
N ARG A 30 2.57 -14.91 17.29
CA ARG A 30 3.19 -13.90 16.44
C ARG A 30 2.21 -13.27 15.46
N LYS A 31 1.37 -14.07 14.79
CA LYS A 31 0.38 -13.55 13.82
C LYS A 31 -0.59 -12.57 14.48
N GLY A 32 -1.08 -12.90 15.67
CA GLY A 32 -1.98 -12.02 16.43
C GLY A 32 -1.30 -10.72 16.88
N VAL A 33 -0.07 -10.81 17.38
CA VAL A 33 0.70 -9.62 17.78
C VAL A 33 0.99 -8.70 16.59
N VAL A 34 1.43 -9.25 15.46
CA VAL A 34 1.68 -8.47 14.24
C VAL A 34 0.38 -7.84 13.74
N ALA A 35 -0.72 -8.58 13.68
CA ALA A 35 -2.01 -8.03 13.27
C ALA A 35 -2.47 -6.88 14.18
N GLY A 36 -2.37 -7.05 15.51
CA GLY A 36 -2.70 -6.00 16.47
C GLY A 36 -1.79 -4.78 16.33
N ALA A 37 -0.48 -4.98 16.14
CA ALA A 37 0.46 -3.90 15.90
C ALA A 37 0.14 -3.13 14.60
N LEU A 38 -0.29 -3.82 13.53
CA LEU A 38 -0.70 -3.18 12.29
C LEU A 38 -2.00 -2.37 12.44
N VAL A 39 -2.97 -2.86 13.21
CA VAL A 39 -4.18 -2.08 13.53
C VAL A 39 -3.82 -0.81 14.30
N VAL A 40 -3.01 -0.92 15.35
CA VAL A 40 -2.53 0.23 16.12
C VAL A 40 -1.73 1.19 15.24
N SER A 41 -0.87 0.66 14.37
CA SER A 41 -0.09 1.45 13.41
C SER A 41 -0.97 2.28 12.50
N VAL A 42 -2.02 1.70 11.90
CA VAL A 42 -2.97 2.43 11.06
C VAL A 42 -3.71 3.50 11.86
N LEU A 43 -4.18 3.18 13.07
CA LEU A 43 -4.85 4.16 13.94
C LEU A 43 -3.94 5.36 14.28
N LEU A 44 -2.69 5.09 14.63
CA LEU A 44 -1.69 6.13 14.90
C LEU A 44 -1.42 7.00 13.67
N MET A 45 -1.33 6.39 12.48
CA MET A 45 -1.18 7.14 11.23
C MET A 45 -2.41 8.00 10.95
N THR A 46 -3.63 7.47 11.06
CA THR A 46 -4.86 8.22 10.79
C THR A 46 -5.03 9.40 11.75
N ILE A 47 -4.92 9.17 13.05
CA ILE A 47 -5.05 10.21 14.07
C ILE A 47 -3.91 11.24 13.93
N GLY A 48 -2.68 10.75 13.75
CA GLY A 48 -1.50 11.59 13.62
C GLY A 48 -1.48 12.46 12.36
N TYR A 49 -2.10 11.99 11.28
CA TYR A 49 -2.30 12.72 10.04
C TYR A 49 -3.41 13.78 10.19
N GLN A 50 -4.52 13.46 10.85
CA GLN A 50 -5.61 14.42 11.07
C GLN A 50 -5.25 15.57 12.02
N GLN A 51 -4.39 15.30 13.01
CA GLN A 51 -3.90 16.31 13.98
C GLN A 51 -2.69 17.11 13.47
N ALA A 52 -2.22 16.79 12.26
CA ALA A 52 -1.04 17.41 11.71
C ALA A 52 -1.36 18.82 11.18
N ASP A 53 -0.59 19.81 11.63
CA ASP A 53 -0.52 21.06 10.88
C ASP A 53 0.14 20.80 9.53
N ALA A 54 -0.54 21.22 8.45
CA ALA A 54 -0.08 21.03 7.09
C ALA A 54 0.18 22.39 6.44
N THR A 55 1.45 22.63 6.10
CA THR A 55 1.79 23.66 5.12
C THR A 55 1.76 23.02 3.74
N ILE A 56 0.86 23.50 2.88
CA ILE A 56 0.71 23.02 1.52
C ILE A 56 1.78 23.66 0.64
N TRP A 57 2.69 22.86 0.10
CA TRP A 57 3.70 23.25 -0.89
C TRP A 57 3.14 23.20 -2.31
N TRP A 58 2.26 22.25 -2.61
CA TRP A 58 1.47 22.22 -3.84
C TRP A 58 0.14 21.47 -3.66
N ALA A 59 -0.81 21.76 -4.55
CA ALA A 59 -2.09 21.09 -4.61
C ALA A 59 -2.31 20.46 -6.00
N ALA A 60 -3.08 19.38 -6.06
CA ALA A 60 -3.37 18.69 -7.30
C ALA A 60 -4.38 19.45 -8.17
N GLY A 61 -3.95 19.89 -9.36
CA GLY A 61 -4.86 20.26 -10.44
C GLY A 61 -5.58 19.05 -11.05
N PRO A 62 -6.58 19.25 -11.93
CA PRO A 62 -7.37 18.18 -12.52
C PRO A 62 -6.54 17.09 -13.22
N ALA A 63 -5.48 17.49 -13.93
CA ALA A 63 -4.58 16.54 -14.60
C ALA A 63 -3.86 15.60 -13.61
N LEU A 64 -3.33 16.13 -12.51
CA LEU A 64 -2.68 15.31 -11.47
C LEU A 64 -3.66 14.39 -10.76
N LYS A 65 -4.90 14.83 -10.52
CA LYS A 65 -5.97 13.97 -10.00
C LYS A 65 -6.25 12.80 -10.95
N GLY A 66 -6.33 13.06 -12.27
CA GLY A 66 -6.51 12.03 -13.29
C GLY A 66 -5.36 11.01 -13.33
N ILE A 67 -4.11 11.49 -13.29
CA ILE A 67 -2.92 10.62 -13.24
C ILE A 67 -2.93 9.78 -11.96
N ASN A 68 -3.17 10.39 -10.80
CA ASN A 68 -3.28 9.70 -9.52
C ASN A 68 -4.32 8.58 -9.57
N ASN A 69 -5.51 8.88 -10.08
CA ASN A 69 -6.62 7.93 -10.17
C ASN A 69 -6.29 6.73 -11.05
N LEU A 70 -5.62 6.96 -12.19
CA LEU A 70 -5.14 5.88 -13.05
C LEU A 70 -4.11 5.01 -12.32
N LEU A 71 -3.13 5.61 -11.63
CA LEU A 71 -2.10 4.89 -10.88
C LEU A 71 -2.71 4.07 -9.73
N VAL A 72 -3.68 4.62 -9.01
CA VAL A 72 -4.40 3.93 -7.93
C VAL A 72 -5.25 2.77 -8.47
N LEU A 73 -5.90 2.93 -9.62
CA LEU A 73 -6.63 1.83 -10.27
C LEU A 73 -5.68 0.69 -10.66
N VAL A 74 -4.52 1.01 -11.25
CA VAL A 74 -3.47 0.02 -11.55
C VAL A 74 -2.95 -0.63 -10.28
N ALA A 75 -2.77 0.14 -9.19
CA ALA A 75 -2.36 -0.39 -7.89
C ALA A 75 -3.35 -1.42 -7.35
N PHE A 76 -4.66 -1.12 -7.36
CA PHE A 76 -5.69 -2.07 -6.93
C PHE A 76 -5.74 -3.31 -7.84
N PHE A 77 -5.53 -3.15 -9.15
CA PHE A 77 -5.44 -4.28 -10.07
C PHE A 77 -4.27 -5.21 -9.74
N LEU A 78 -3.10 -4.66 -9.40
CA LEU A 78 -1.94 -5.46 -8.98
C LEU A 78 -2.17 -6.16 -7.63
N PHE A 79 -2.83 -5.49 -6.69
CA PHE A 79 -3.26 -6.10 -5.41
C PHE A 79 -4.21 -7.28 -5.64
N ALA A 80 -5.28 -7.08 -6.40
CA ALA A 80 -6.25 -8.13 -6.72
C ALA A 80 -5.57 -9.30 -7.46
N SER A 81 -4.69 -8.97 -8.40
CA SER A 81 -3.90 -9.94 -9.16
C SER A 81 -3.01 -10.80 -8.25
N ALA A 82 -2.36 -10.20 -7.25
CA ALA A 82 -1.53 -10.92 -6.29
C ALA A 82 -2.33 -11.98 -5.51
N GLY A 83 -3.55 -11.65 -5.09
CA GLY A 83 -4.44 -12.57 -4.36
C GLY A 83 -5.06 -13.66 -5.23
N ILE A 84 -5.62 -13.29 -6.39
CA ILE A 84 -6.31 -14.22 -7.30
C ILE A 84 -5.33 -15.12 -8.08
N LYS A 85 -4.06 -14.70 -8.18
CA LYS A 85 -2.99 -15.39 -8.92
C LYS A 85 -3.36 -15.59 -10.40
N ASN A 86 -3.75 -14.50 -11.05
CA ASN A 86 -3.90 -14.41 -12.51
C ASN A 86 -2.50 -14.29 -13.18
N ARG A 87 -2.43 -13.97 -14.48
CA ARG A 87 -1.14 -13.91 -15.20
C ARG A 87 -0.19 -12.94 -14.52
N ILE A 88 -0.55 -11.66 -14.41
CA ILE A 88 0.38 -10.67 -13.85
C ILE A 88 0.73 -10.98 -12.38
N GLY A 89 -0.24 -11.45 -11.59
CA GLY A 89 -0.06 -11.83 -10.18
C GLY A 89 0.86 -13.03 -9.93
N THR A 90 1.13 -13.84 -10.96
CA THR A 90 2.08 -14.96 -10.87
C THR A 90 3.39 -14.67 -11.58
N GLN A 91 3.36 -13.81 -12.61
CA GLN A 91 4.50 -13.52 -13.46
C GLN A 91 5.37 -12.38 -12.92
N MET A 92 4.80 -11.50 -12.10
CA MET A 92 5.53 -10.53 -11.29
C MET A 92 5.94 -11.16 -9.96
N ARG A 93 7.14 -10.82 -9.49
CA ARG A 93 7.64 -11.31 -8.20
C ARG A 93 6.91 -10.68 -7.00
N HIS A 94 6.63 -9.38 -7.09
CA HIS A 94 6.06 -8.59 -6.00
C HIS A 94 4.81 -7.79 -6.40
N PRO A 95 3.81 -8.39 -7.06
CA PRO A 95 2.67 -7.63 -7.61
C PRO A 95 1.98 -6.78 -6.53
N GLN A 96 1.80 -7.33 -5.31
CA GLN A 96 1.19 -6.59 -4.20
C GLN A 96 2.03 -5.39 -3.75
N LEU A 97 3.34 -5.58 -3.49
CA LEU A 97 4.21 -4.48 -3.07
C LEU A 97 4.39 -3.45 -4.19
N THR A 98 4.41 -3.88 -5.45
CA THR A 98 4.48 -2.95 -6.60
C THR A 98 3.19 -2.12 -6.68
N GLY A 99 2.02 -2.73 -6.48
CA GLY A 99 0.77 -2.00 -6.36
C GLY A 99 0.80 -1.01 -5.20
N PHE A 100 1.30 -1.43 -4.03
CA PHE A 100 1.43 -0.56 -2.86
C PHE A 100 2.37 0.62 -3.10
N SER A 101 3.51 0.39 -3.76
CA SER A 101 4.44 1.46 -4.16
C SER A 101 3.80 2.45 -5.13
N LEU A 102 3.06 1.97 -6.14
CA LEU A 102 2.33 2.84 -7.07
C LEU A 102 1.25 3.66 -6.35
N TRP A 103 0.50 3.04 -5.43
CA TRP A 103 -0.48 3.73 -4.60
C TRP A 103 0.17 4.83 -3.76
N ALA A 104 1.25 4.52 -3.03
CA ALA A 104 1.93 5.50 -2.18
C ALA A 104 2.52 6.65 -3.01
N PHE A 105 3.14 6.34 -4.15
CA PHE A 105 3.67 7.36 -5.07
C PHE A 105 2.55 8.26 -5.64
N ALA A 106 1.41 7.69 -6.03
CA ALA A 106 0.28 8.46 -6.53
C ALA A 106 -0.21 9.50 -5.50
N HIS A 107 -0.28 9.09 -4.22
CA HIS A 107 -0.68 9.99 -3.15
C HIS A 107 0.35 11.12 -2.92
N LEU A 108 1.65 10.86 -3.07
CA LEU A 108 2.65 11.92 -3.02
C LEU A 108 2.45 12.96 -4.14
N LEU A 109 2.07 12.54 -5.35
CA LEU A 109 1.86 13.49 -6.47
C LEU A 109 0.77 14.52 -6.17
N THR A 110 -0.26 14.13 -5.41
CA THR A 110 -1.45 14.95 -5.20
C THR A 110 -1.48 15.66 -3.85
N ASN A 111 -0.70 15.20 -2.88
CA ASN A 111 -0.67 15.74 -1.52
C ASN A 111 0.71 16.33 -1.20
N GLY A 112 0.88 17.61 -1.57
CA GLY A 112 2.14 18.33 -1.42
C GLY A 112 2.34 18.94 -0.05
N ASP A 113 2.32 18.14 1.01
CA ASP A 113 2.55 18.60 2.38
C ASP A 113 3.44 17.64 3.19
N LEU A 114 4.03 18.14 4.27
CA LEU A 114 4.93 17.36 5.12
C LEU A 114 4.26 16.09 5.72
N PRO A 115 3.02 16.14 6.25
CA PRO A 115 2.34 14.93 6.75
C PRO A 115 2.22 13.83 5.70
N SER A 116 1.87 14.19 4.46
CA SER A 116 1.72 13.25 3.35
C SER A 116 3.06 12.68 2.91
N PHE A 117 4.12 13.48 2.92
CA PHE A 117 5.48 13.00 2.68
C PHE A 117 5.92 11.97 3.71
N VAL A 118 5.68 12.23 5.00
CA VAL A 118 6.04 11.30 6.08
C VAL A 118 5.24 10.00 5.93
N LEU A 119 3.93 10.10 5.70
CA LEU A 119 3.05 8.95 5.58
C LEU A 119 3.37 8.12 4.32
N PHE A 120 3.13 8.69 3.14
CA PHE A 120 3.21 7.96 1.89
C PHE A 120 4.68 7.73 1.46
N GLY A 121 5.57 8.67 1.74
CA GLY A 121 7.01 8.48 1.49
C GLY A 121 7.62 7.42 2.42
N GLY A 122 7.25 7.42 3.70
CA GLY A 122 7.68 6.39 4.65
C GLY A 122 7.16 4.99 4.29
N LEU A 123 5.91 4.90 3.83
CA LEU A 123 5.30 3.65 3.35
C LEU A 123 5.87 3.20 1.99
N LEU A 124 6.15 4.13 1.07
CA LEU A 124 6.80 3.83 -0.21
C LEU A 124 8.20 3.26 0.02
N LEU A 125 9.00 3.93 0.85
CA LEU A 125 10.34 3.47 1.19
C LEU A 125 10.29 2.09 1.86
N TRP A 126 9.33 1.84 2.75
CA TRP A 126 9.12 0.53 3.34
C TRP A 126 8.90 -0.54 2.28
N ALA A 127 7.98 -0.31 1.34
CA ALA A 127 7.64 -1.30 0.33
C ALA A 127 8.86 -1.69 -0.52
N LEU A 128 9.71 -0.71 -0.85
CA LEU A 128 10.96 -0.94 -1.59
C LEU A 128 11.98 -1.73 -0.75
N VAL A 129 12.11 -1.40 0.54
CA VAL A 129 12.98 -2.15 1.47
C VAL A 129 12.47 -3.58 1.65
N GLU A 130 11.17 -3.79 1.83
CA GLU A 130 10.56 -5.11 1.98
C GLU A 130 10.83 -5.97 0.73
N MET A 131 10.67 -5.41 -0.49
CA MET A 131 11.05 -6.11 -1.72
C MET A 131 12.53 -6.52 -1.72
N ALA A 132 13.44 -5.63 -1.31
CA ALA A 132 14.87 -5.92 -1.25
C ALA A 132 15.21 -7.00 -0.21
N VAL A 133 14.59 -6.94 0.96
CA VAL A 133 14.75 -7.93 2.05
C VAL A 133 14.23 -9.30 1.61
N ILE A 134 13.04 -9.37 0.99
CA ILE A 134 12.49 -10.62 0.45
C ILE A 134 13.40 -11.16 -0.66
N ASN A 135 13.89 -10.30 -1.56
CA ASN A 135 14.79 -10.71 -2.63
C ASN A 135 16.07 -11.37 -2.10
N ARG A 136 16.64 -10.80 -1.03
CA ARG A 136 17.83 -11.33 -0.37
C ARG A 136 17.54 -12.63 0.39
N ALA A 137 16.40 -12.74 1.04
CA ALA A 137 16.01 -13.93 1.81
C ALA A 137 15.62 -15.12 0.91
N GLU A 138 15.12 -14.86 -0.29
CA GLU A 138 14.59 -15.88 -1.21
C GLU A 138 15.24 -15.72 -2.60
N PRO A 139 16.57 -15.87 -2.76
CA PRO A 139 17.29 -15.49 -3.98
C PRO A 139 16.89 -16.32 -5.22
N ASN A 140 16.46 -17.57 -5.01
CA ASN A 140 16.16 -18.53 -6.08
C ASN A 140 14.70 -18.47 -6.56
N TRP A 141 14.07 -17.29 -6.52
CA TRP A 141 12.71 -17.15 -7.00
C TRP A 141 12.64 -17.44 -8.50
N VAL A 142 11.84 -18.43 -8.86
CA VAL A 142 11.48 -18.73 -10.25
C VAL A 142 10.00 -18.43 -10.44
N ARG A 143 9.70 -17.84 -11.58
CA ARG A 143 8.34 -17.58 -12.02
C ARG A 143 7.56 -18.90 -12.09
N PRO A 144 6.45 -19.05 -11.34
CA PRO A 144 5.64 -20.26 -11.40
C PRO A 144 5.07 -20.49 -12.81
N PRO A 145 4.94 -21.74 -13.26
CA PRO A 145 4.17 -22.07 -14.44
C PRO A 145 2.76 -21.47 -14.33
N HIS A 146 2.30 -20.80 -15.39
CA HIS A 146 1.01 -20.14 -15.40
C HIS A 146 0.24 -20.47 -16.67
N ARG A 147 -1.02 -20.85 -16.50
CA ARG A 147 -2.01 -20.94 -17.57
C ARG A 147 -3.02 -19.82 -17.39
N THR A 148 -3.19 -18.99 -18.41
CA THR A 148 -4.17 -17.90 -18.40
C THR A 148 -5.58 -18.47 -18.25
N VAL A 149 -6.28 -18.04 -17.20
CA VAL A 149 -7.69 -18.34 -16.98
C VAL A 149 -8.44 -17.03 -17.10
N ILE A 150 -9.17 -16.83 -18.20
CA ILE A 150 -9.85 -15.56 -18.51
C ILE A 150 -10.74 -15.09 -17.36
N ARG A 151 -11.45 -16.01 -16.69
CA ARG A 151 -12.26 -15.67 -15.51
C ARG A 151 -11.45 -14.95 -14.43
N LYS A 152 -10.21 -15.36 -14.16
CA LYS A 152 -9.35 -14.72 -13.15
C LYS A 152 -8.91 -13.32 -13.58
N GLU A 153 -8.62 -13.12 -14.86
CA GLU A 153 -8.25 -11.81 -15.40
C GLU A 153 -9.42 -10.82 -15.26
N VAL A 154 -10.62 -11.25 -15.65
CA VAL A 154 -11.84 -10.44 -15.53
C VAL A 154 -12.16 -10.16 -14.06
N MET A 155 -12.08 -11.16 -13.18
CA MET A 155 -12.34 -10.97 -11.75
C MET A 155 -11.35 -9.98 -11.11
N ALA A 156 -10.07 -10.01 -11.50
CA ALA A 156 -9.10 -9.04 -11.01
C ALA A 156 -9.41 -7.61 -11.49
N ALA A 157 -9.77 -7.44 -12.76
CA ALA A 157 -10.13 -6.14 -13.33
C ALA A 157 -11.42 -5.56 -12.70
N VAL A 158 -12.48 -6.37 -12.62
CA VAL A 158 -13.76 -5.97 -12.03
C VAL A 158 -13.61 -5.69 -10.54
N GLY A 159 -12.89 -6.56 -9.81
CA GLY A 159 -12.63 -6.37 -8.39
C GLY A 159 -11.83 -5.09 -8.11
N ALA A 160 -10.81 -4.81 -8.93
CA ALA A 160 -10.03 -3.57 -8.80
C ALA A 160 -10.87 -2.33 -9.08
N LEU A 161 -11.69 -2.33 -10.14
CA LEU A 161 -12.59 -1.24 -10.44
C LEU A 161 -13.62 -1.02 -9.32
N PHE A 162 -14.19 -2.11 -8.80
CA PHE A 162 -15.15 -2.05 -7.70
C PHE A 162 -14.52 -1.43 -6.44
N VAL A 163 -13.36 -1.93 -5.99
CA VAL A 163 -12.66 -1.40 -4.82
C VAL A 163 -12.23 0.04 -5.05
N TYR A 164 -11.73 0.39 -6.23
CA TYR A 164 -11.39 1.76 -6.62
C TYR A 164 -12.58 2.71 -6.44
N LEU A 165 -13.75 2.36 -6.96
CA LEU A 165 -14.96 3.18 -6.84
C LEU A 165 -15.40 3.31 -5.38
N VAL A 166 -15.47 2.19 -4.64
CA VAL A 166 -15.89 2.20 -3.22
C VAL A 166 -14.95 3.05 -2.37
N VAL A 167 -13.64 2.82 -2.47
CA VAL A 167 -12.63 3.58 -1.71
C VAL A 167 -12.65 5.05 -2.11
N GLY A 168 -12.76 5.36 -3.40
CA GLY A 168 -12.84 6.73 -3.89
C GLY A 168 -14.10 7.46 -3.41
N LEU A 169 -15.25 6.78 -3.36
CA LEU A 169 -16.48 7.32 -2.78
C LEU A 169 -16.34 7.59 -1.28
N ILE A 170 -15.73 6.66 -0.52
CA ILE A 170 -15.46 6.86 0.90
C ILE A 170 -14.52 8.06 1.12
N HIS A 171 -13.49 8.23 0.29
CA HIS A 171 -12.64 9.43 0.32
C HIS A 171 -13.43 10.70 -0.01
N GLY A 172 -14.40 10.64 -0.92
CA GLY A 172 -15.31 11.76 -1.18
C GLY A 172 -16.16 12.14 0.04
N LEU A 173 -16.54 11.17 0.89
CA LEU A 173 -17.35 11.39 2.09
C LEU A 173 -16.53 11.88 3.29
N VAL A 174 -15.33 11.33 3.48
CA VAL A 174 -14.47 11.60 4.64
C VAL A 174 -13.46 12.72 4.35
N GLY A 175 -13.18 12.97 3.06
CA GLY A 175 -12.17 13.89 2.56
C GLY A 175 -10.77 13.23 2.48
N PRO A 176 -9.89 13.70 1.57
CA PRO A 176 -10.14 14.62 0.46
C PRO A 176 -10.81 13.93 -0.76
N ASN A 177 -11.60 14.67 -1.55
CA ASN A 177 -12.37 14.12 -2.67
C ASN A 177 -11.48 13.80 -3.90
N PRO A 178 -11.41 12.54 -4.36
CA PRO A 178 -10.56 12.13 -5.48
C PRO A 178 -11.17 12.34 -6.87
N PHE A 179 -12.49 12.56 -6.98
CA PHE A 179 -13.22 12.65 -8.26
C PHE A 179 -13.82 14.03 -8.57
N GLY A 180 -13.70 14.99 -7.65
CA GLY A 180 -14.18 16.37 -7.81
C GLY A 180 -13.07 17.38 -8.15
N ALA A 181 -13.48 18.57 -8.60
CA ALA A 181 -12.62 19.74 -8.73
C ALA A 181 -12.21 20.27 -7.35
#